data_AF-A0A401X6H5-F1
#
_entry.id   AF-A0A401X6H5-F1
#
_cell.length_a   1.000
_cell.length_b   1.000
_cell.length_c   1.000
_cell.angle_alpha   90.00
_cell.angle_beta   90.00
_cell.angle_gamma   90.00
#
_symmetry.space_group_name_H-M   'P 1'
#
loop_
_entity.id
_entity.type
_entity.pdbx_description
1 polymer ?
#
loop_
_entity_poly.entity_id
_entity_poly.type
_entity_poly.pdbx_seq_one_letter_code
_entity_poly.pdbx_strand_id
1 'polypeptide(L)' 'MTIENQDLIPLSDAIAEIGAKSGGDNLPSMSAIYGKANTGHFPCIRKGRWRFVRRSDLPLIAKVLLGNGNSVSTAFSA' A
#
# COMPACT_ATOMS: atom_id res chain seq x y z
N MET A 1 -4.44 -25.10 10.05
CA MET A 1 -3.68 -23.90 10.47
C MET A 1 -4.15 -22.74 9.62
N THR A 2 -4.83 -21.75 10.21
CA THR A 2 -5.45 -20.63 9.49
C THR A 2 -4.39 -19.59 9.12
N ILE A 3 -3.89 -19.70 7.89
CA ILE A 3 -2.88 -18.83 7.25
C ILE A 3 -3.36 -17.36 7.14
N GLU A 4 -4.65 -17.09 7.36
CA GLU A 4 -5.34 -15.84 6.98
C GLU A 4 -4.94 -14.56 7.74
N ASN A 5 -4.13 -14.63 8.81
CA ASN A 5 -3.76 -13.45 9.60
C ASN A 5 -2.29 -13.01 9.47
N GLN A 6 -1.41 -13.76 8.80
CA GLN A 6 0.01 -13.41 8.75
C GLN A 6 0.36 -12.34 7.71
N ASP A 7 -0.53 -12.05 6.76
CA ASP A 7 -0.26 -11.11 5.67
C ASP A 7 -0.84 -9.70 5.88
N LEU A 8 -1.50 -9.45 7.01
CA LEU A 8 -2.06 -8.15 7.33
C LEU A 8 -1.00 -7.26 7.97
N ILE A 9 -0.58 -6.24 7.24
CA ILE A 9 0.36 -5.24 7.72
C ILE A 9 -0.34 -3.89 7.92
N PRO A 10 0.10 -3.06 8.89
CA PRO A 10 -0.36 -1.69 9.01
C PRO A 10 -0.16 -0.92 7.72
N LEU A 11 -1.09 -0.02 7.39
CA LEU A 11 -1.00 0.82 6.19
C LEU A 11 0.28 1.67 6.19
N SER A 12 0.75 2.12 7.36
CA SER A 12 2.03 2.82 7.49
C SER A 12 3.21 1.99 7.01
N ASP A 13 3.25 0.72 7.40
CA ASP A 13 4.36 -0.20 7.09
C ASP A 13 4.32 -0.57 5.61
N ALA A 14 3.12 -0.78 5.07
CA ALA A 14 2.91 -0.98 3.64
C ALA A 14 3.45 0.19 2.80
N ILE A 15 3.21 1.43 3.23
CA ILE A 15 3.70 2.62 2.53
C ILE A 15 5.22 2.73 2.65
N ALA A 16 5.80 2.41 3.82
CA ALA A 16 7.24 2.36 4.00
C ALA A 16 7.89 1.32 3.07
N GLU A 17 7.31 0.13 2.93
CA GLU A 17 7.78 -0.90 1.98
C GLU A 17 7.69 -0.42 0.52
N ILE A 18 6.58 0.20 0.14
CA ILE A 18 6.41 0.76 -1.23
C ILE A 18 7.43 1.87 -1.47
N GLY A 19 7.64 2.75 -0.48
CA GLY A 19 8.61 3.85 -0.54
C GLY A 19 10.04 3.35 -0.70
N ALA A 20 10.44 2.34 0.09
CA ALA A 20 11.75 1.71 -0.02
C ALA A 20 12.00 1.10 -1.41
N LYS A 21 10.97 0.53 -2.05
CA LYS A 21 11.07 -0.05 -3.40
C LYS A 21 11.00 0.98 -4.53
N SER A 22 10.32 2.10 -4.31
CA SER A 22 10.00 3.09 -5.37
C SER A 22 10.79 4.39 -5.26
N GLY A 23 11.75 4.47 -4.32
CA GLY A 23 12.63 5.62 -4.14
C GLY A 23 12.10 6.75 -3.27
N GLY A 24 11.10 6.51 -2.40
CA GLY A 24 10.64 7.40 -1.32
C GLY A 24 9.92 8.69 -1.75
N ASP A 25 10.54 9.49 -2.63
CA ASP A 25 10.14 10.86 -2.97
C ASP A 25 8.89 10.96 -3.86
N ASN A 26 8.48 9.86 -4.49
CA ASN A 26 7.31 9.85 -5.38
C ASN A 26 5.98 9.55 -4.66
N LEU A 27 6.02 9.27 -3.35
CA LEU A 27 4.81 8.95 -2.61
C LEU A 27 4.02 10.22 -2.25
N PRO A 28 2.68 10.20 -2.40
CA PRO A 28 1.84 11.28 -1.92
C PRO A 28 1.88 11.38 -0.39
N SER A 29 1.47 12.52 0.15
CA SER A 29 1.43 12.72 1.60
C SER A 29 0.57 11.67 2.31
N MET A 30 0.91 11.36 3.57
CA MET A 30 0.19 10.37 4.36
C MET A 30 -1.32 10.66 4.46
N SER A 31 -1.71 11.95 4.53
CA SER A 31 -3.12 12.36 4.52
C SER A 31 -3.83 12.03 3.22
N ALA A 32 -3.19 12.24 2.07
CA ALA A 32 -3.73 11.86 0.76
C ALA A 32 -3.87 10.34 0.63
N ILE A 33 -2.90 9.58 1.16
CA ILE A 33 -2.97 8.10 1.17
C ILE A 33 -4.15 7.62 2.02
N TYR A 34 -4.32 8.15 3.23
CA TYR A 34 -5.50 7.84 4.07
C TYR A 34 -6.81 8.26 3.40
N GLY A 35 -6.83 9.39 2.70
CA GLY A 35 -7.95 9.82 1.85
C GLY A 35 -8.34 8.73 0.85
N LYS A 36 -7.37 8.29 0.02
CA LYS A 36 -7.56 7.22 -0.98
C LYS A 36 -8.00 5.89 -0.36
N ALA A 37 -7.42 5.53 0.79
CA ALA A 37 -7.79 4.33 1.53
C ALA A 37 -9.26 4.35 1.98
N ASN A 38 -9.85 5.54 2.11
CA ASN A 38 -11.17 5.68 2.71
C ASN A 38 -12.27 6.22 1.81
N THR A 39 -11.90 6.54 0.57
CA THR A 39 -12.76 6.48 -0.61
C THR A 39 -12.72 5.11 -1.32
N GLY A 40 -11.85 4.19 -0.90
CA GLY A 40 -11.85 2.79 -1.36
C GLY A 40 -11.08 2.52 -2.66
N HIS A 41 -10.07 3.33 -3.01
CA HIS A 41 -9.26 3.08 -4.21
C HIS A 41 -8.40 1.80 -4.15
N PHE A 42 -8.20 1.22 -2.96
CA PHE A 42 -7.49 -0.04 -2.79
C PHE A 42 -8.07 -0.82 -1.59
N PRO A 43 -7.89 -2.15 -1.55
CA PRO A 43 -8.35 -2.97 -0.44
C PRO A 43 -7.70 -2.53 0.87
N CYS A 44 -8.53 -2.12 1.82
CA CYS A 44 -8.09 -1.68 3.13
C CYS A 44 -9.08 -2.21 4.18
N ILE A 45 -8.54 -2.86 5.20
CA ILE A 45 -9.31 -3.39 6.33
C ILE A 45 -9.17 -2.41 7.49
N ARG A 46 -10.30 -1.92 7.98
CA ARG A 46 -10.32 -1.04 9.16
C ARG A 46 -10.55 -1.87 10.42
N LYS A 47 -9.63 -1.80 11.38
CA LYS A 47 -9.79 -2.37 12.73
C LYS A 47 -9.63 -1.24 13.75
N GLY A 48 -10.75 -0.71 14.23
CA GLY A 48 -10.78 0.47 15.09
C GLY A 48 -10.26 1.73 14.38
N ARG A 49 -9.24 2.38 14.97
CA ARG A 49 -8.54 3.54 14.39
C ARG A 49 -7.49 3.14 13.34
N TRP A 50 -7.07 1.89 13.34
CA TRP A 50 -5.98 1.40 12.52
C TRP A 50 -6.47 0.88 11.17
N ARG A 51 -5.59 1.01 10.18
CA ARG A 51 -5.80 0.50 8.82
C ARG A 51 -4.77 -0.56 8.52
N PHE A 52 -5.25 -1.65 7.98
CA PHE A 52 -4.46 -2.80 7.59
C PHE A 52 -4.69 -3.07 6.11
N VAL A 53 -3.64 -3.51 5.45
CA VAL A 53 -3.69 -3.97 4.06
C VAL A 53 -3.02 -5.33 3.99
N ARG A 54 -3.37 -6.12 2.98
CA ARG A 54 -2.64 -7.36 2.74
C ARG A 54 -1.35 -7.04 2.03
N ARG A 55 -0.28 -7.75 2.38
CA ARG A 55 1.01 -7.63 1.70
C ARG A 55 0.90 -7.97 0.20
N SER A 56 0.00 -8.87 -0.17
CA SER A 56 -0.37 -9.19 -1.56
C SER A 56 -0.89 -7.99 -2.35
N ASP A 57 -1.48 -7.00 -1.67
CA ASP A 57 -2.12 -5.84 -2.30
C ASP A 57 -1.13 -4.68 -2.49
N LEU A 58 0.11 -4.80 -1.99
CA LEU A 58 1.16 -3.78 -2.15
C LEU A 58 1.37 -3.30 -3.59
N PRO A 59 1.42 -4.17 -4.62
CA PRO A 59 1.58 -3.72 -6.00
C PRO A 59 0.39 -2.85 -6.47
N LEU A 60 -0.83 -3.21 -6.04
CA LEU A 60 -2.04 -2.47 -6.38
C LEU A 60 -2.07 -1.12 -5.68
N ILE A 61 -1.70 -1.08 -4.38
CA ILE A 61 -1.57 0.16 -3.62
C ILE A 61 -0.50 1.06 -4.26
N ALA A 62 0.67 0.51 -4.59
CA ALA A 62 1.73 1.24 -5.27
C ALA A 62 1.24 1.86 -6.58
N LYS A 63 0.50 1.12 -7.41
CA LYS A 63 -0.10 1.63 -8.65
C LYS A 63 -1.09 2.78 -8.40
N VAL A 64 -1.89 2.72 -7.34
CA VAL A 64 -2.85 3.78 -6.98
C VAL A 64 -2.16 5.03 -6.41
N LEU A 65 -1.05 4.85 -5.70
CA LEU A 65 -0.31 5.93 -5.05
C LEU A 65 0.65 6.64 -6.00
N LEU A 66 1.38 5.87 -6.82
CA LEU A 66 2.44 6.35 -7.71
C LEU A 66 1.97 6.53 -9.16
N GLY A 67 0.76 6.05 -9.50
CA GLY A 67 0.23 6.08 -10.85
C GLY A 67 0.88 5.05 -11.78
N ASN A 68 0.58 5.16 -13.08
CA ASN A 68 1.07 4.28 -14.14
C ASN A 68 2.52 4.60 -14.57
N GLY A 69 3.32 5.25 -13.71
CA GLY A 69 4.71 5.58 -14.01
C GLY A 69 5.56 4.32 -14.10
N ASN A 70 6.49 4.28 -15.07
CA ASN A 70 7.43 3.19 -15.35
C ASN A 70 8.09 2.56 -14.10
N SER A 71 8.18 3.30 -13.00
CA SER A 71 8.78 2.91 -11.71
C SER A 71 8.03 1.81 -10.95
N VAL A 72 6.70 1.69 -11.11
CA VAL A 72 5.92 0.64 -10.41
C VAL A 72 6.08 -0.71 -11.10
N SER A 73 6.20 -0.70 -12.43
CA SER A 73 6.39 -1.89 -13.26
C SER A 73 7.73 -2.56 -13.02
N THR A 74 8.79 -1.84 -12.62
CA THR A 74 10.09 -2.46 -12.31
C THR A 74 10.21 -2.93 -10.86
N ALA A 75 9.51 -2.28 -9.92
CA ALA A 75 9.58 -2.60 -8.49
C ALA A 75 8.83 -3.88 -8.06
N PHE A 76 7.88 -4.34 -8.88
CA PHE A 76 7.01 -5.50 -8.57
C PHE A 76 6.97 -6.56 -9.69
N SER A 77 7.88 -6.50 -10.68
CA SER A 77 7.99 -7.50 -11.78
C SER A 77 9.24 -8.38 -11.68
N ALA A 78 9.64 -8.76 -10.46
CA ALA A 78 10.68 -9.76 -10.22
C ALA A 78 10.09 -11.03 -9.61
#